data_AF-A0A7U9R2J8-F1
#
_entry.id   AF-A0A7U9R2J8-F1
#
_cell.length_a   1.000
_cell.length_b   1.000
_cell.length_c   1.000
_cell.angle_alpha   90.00
_cell.angle_beta   90.00
_cell.angle_gamma   90.00
#
_symmetry.space_group_name_H-M   'P 1'
#
loop_
_entity.id
_entity.type
_entity.pdbx_description
1 polymer ?
#
loop_
_entity_poly.entity_id
_entity_poly.type
_entity_poly.pdbx_seq_one_letter_code
_entity_poly.pdbx_strand_id
1 'polypeptide(L)'
;MELNDVEKLKKYETENDLVKVVQEIDDKIVFRGYSKEQVLYLVNEIIKIDLLAVKYETREEILHLLCDALSYHDISNCVNWARIVDIKDKLEDDLKEYVEEFIENEVM
;
A
#
# COMPACT_ATOMS: atom_id res chain seq x y z
N MET A 1 -7.15 12.51 14.89
CA MET A 1 -5.77 12.42 14.36
C MET A 1 -5.85 12.89 12.91
N GLU A 2 -5.40 14.12 12.63
CA GLU A 2 -5.41 14.63 11.25
C GLU A 2 -4.22 14.03 10.51
N LEU A 3 -4.45 12.95 9.78
CA LEU A 3 -3.47 12.45 8.81
C LEU A 3 -3.59 13.30 7.55
N ASN A 4 -2.86 14.41 7.52
CA ASN A 4 -2.71 15.26 6.34
C ASN A 4 -2.39 14.42 5.08
N ASP A 5 -1.61 13.34 5.24
CA ASP A 5 -1.26 12.45 4.14
C ASP A 5 -2.46 11.63 3.60
N VAL A 6 -3.49 11.36 4.40
CA VAL A 6 -4.74 10.76 3.89
C VAL A 6 -5.54 11.77 3.08
N GLU A 7 -5.53 13.04 3.48
CA GLU A 7 -6.14 14.08 2.65
C GLU A 7 -5.42 14.21 1.31
N LYS A 8 -4.08 14.10 1.30
CA LYS A 8 -3.30 14.07 0.06
C LYS A 8 -3.66 12.87 -0.82
N LEU A 9 -3.79 11.67 -0.24
CA LEU A 9 -4.26 10.47 -0.94
C LEU A 9 -5.66 10.62 -1.54
N LYS A 10 -6.50 11.52 -1.03
CA LYS A 10 -7.85 11.78 -1.54
C LYS A 10 -7.93 12.90 -2.56
N LYS A 11 -6.89 13.73 -2.65
CA LYS A 11 -6.86 14.98 -3.42
C LYS A 11 -5.84 14.96 -4.55
N TYR A 12 -5.21 13.82 -4.86
CA TYR A 12 -4.28 13.75 -5.99
C TYR A 12 -5.03 13.99 -7.31
N GLU A 13 -4.45 14.82 -8.18
CA GLU A 13 -5.04 15.15 -9.49
C GLU A 13 -4.44 14.29 -10.61
N THR A 14 -3.20 13.82 -10.43
CA THR A 14 -2.47 13.02 -11.40
C THR A 14 -1.84 11.78 -10.76
N GLU A 15 -1.52 10.76 -11.57
CA GLU A 15 -0.76 9.59 -11.10
C GLU A 15 0.62 9.98 -10.54
N ASN A 16 1.26 11.02 -11.09
CA ASN A 16 2.54 11.52 -10.57
C ASN A 16 2.39 12.11 -9.16
N ASP A 17 1.25 12.73 -8.86
CA ASP A 17 0.97 13.22 -7.51
C ASP A 17 0.71 12.05 -6.56
N LEU A 18 0.00 11.02 -7.03
CA LEU A 18 -0.22 9.80 -6.26
C LEU A 18 1.10 9.12 -5.90
N VAL A 19 2.00 8.92 -6.87
CA VAL A 19 3.33 8.32 -6.63
C VAL A 19 4.11 9.08 -5.56
N LYS A 20 4.16 10.42 -5.65
CA LYS A 20 4.84 11.24 -4.63
C LYS A 20 4.23 11.07 -3.24
N VAL A 21 2.90 11.03 -3.15
CA VAL A 21 2.21 10.86 -1.88
C VAL A 21 2.48 9.46 -1.30
N VAL A 22 2.47 8.43 -2.14
CA VAL A 22 2.82 7.06 -1.76
C VAL A 22 4.26 7.01 -1.23
N GLN A 23 5.23 7.55 -1.96
CA GLN A 23 6.64 7.60 -1.52
C GLN A 23 6.82 8.37 -0.19
N GLU A 24 6.16 9.51 -0.02
CA GLU A 24 6.20 10.27 1.24
C GLU A 24 5.63 9.48 2.43
N ILE A 25 4.60 8.66 2.18
CA ILE A 25 4.01 7.78 3.20
C ILE A 25 4.93 6.62 3.49
N ASP A 26 5.51 6.01 2.46
CA ASP A 26 6.40 4.86 2.56
C ASP A 26 7.63 5.18 3.40
N ASP A 27 8.31 6.29 3.09
CA ASP A 27 9.43 6.81 3.90
C ASP A 27 9.05 6.88 5.39
N LYS A 28 7.88 7.43 5.70
CA LYS A 28 7.42 7.55 7.09
C LYS A 28 7.05 6.21 7.72
N ILE A 29 6.56 5.24 6.94
CA ILE A 29 6.30 3.87 7.41
C ILE A 29 7.62 3.22 7.80
N VAL A 30 8.63 3.26 6.93
CA VAL A 30 9.97 2.70 7.13
C VAL A 30 10.67 3.34 8.33
N PHE A 31 10.64 4.68 8.44
CA PHE A 31 11.20 5.41 9.57
C PHE A 31 10.34 5.38 10.85
N ARG A 32 9.26 4.58 10.87
CA ARG A 32 8.33 4.45 12.00
C ARG A 32 7.79 5.80 12.50
N GLY A 33 7.59 6.74 11.58
CA GLY A 33 7.01 8.06 11.81
C GLY A 33 5.50 8.03 12.08
N TYR A 34 4.85 6.89 11.85
CA TYR A 34 3.44 6.65 12.15
C TYR A 34 3.27 5.63 13.28
N SER A 35 2.21 5.81 14.07
CA SER A 35 1.69 4.77 14.95
C SER A 35 1.00 3.67 14.15
N LYS A 36 0.85 2.48 14.75
CA LYS A 36 0.15 1.33 14.14
C LYS A 36 -1.27 1.70 13.66
N GLU A 37 -2.02 2.46 14.46
CA GLU A 37 -3.37 2.93 14.08
C GLU A 37 -3.36 3.83 12.84
N GLN A 38 -2.34 4.67 12.69
CA GLN A 38 -2.18 5.53 11.52
C GLN A 38 -1.83 4.72 10.27
N VAL A 39 -0.92 3.75 10.40
CA VAL A 39 -0.55 2.87 9.29
C VAL A 39 -1.75 2.04 8.85
N LEU A 40 -2.53 1.48 9.78
CA LEU A 40 -3.76 0.77 9.47
C LEU A 40 -4.75 1.64 8.70
N TYR A 41 -4.93 2.89 9.12
CA TYR A 41 -5.83 3.78 8.41
C TYR A 41 -5.33 4.13 7.01
N LEU A 42 -4.04 4.41 6.85
CA LEU A 42 -3.41 4.70 5.55
C LEU A 42 -3.52 3.52 4.59
N VAL A 43 -3.14 2.32 5.04
CA VAL A 43 -3.21 1.09 4.24
C VAL A 43 -4.65 0.81 3.81
N ASN A 44 -5.63 0.96 4.70
CA ASN A 44 -7.04 0.78 4.34
C ASN A 44 -7.55 1.78 3.29
N GLU A 45 -6.97 2.97 3.18
CA GLU A 45 -7.28 3.89 2.09
C GLU A 45 -6.53 3.53 0.81
N ILE A 46 -5.27 3.11 0.90
CA ILE A 46 -4.42 2.73 -0.25
C ILE A 46 -4.98 1.49 -0.97
N ILE A 47 -5.40 0.45 -0.25
CA ILE A 47 -5.99 -0.77 -0.86
C ILE A 47 -7.32 -0.52 -1.59
N LYS A 48 -7.88 0.69 -1.51
CA LYS A 48 -9.08 1.09 -2.26
C LYS A 48 -8.75 1.62 -3.65
N ILE A 49 -7.48 1.95 -3.92
CA ILE A 49 -7.02 2.37 -5.23
C ILE A 49 -7.14 1.17 -6.18
N ASP A 50 -7.73 1.39 -7.36
CA ASP A 50 -7.79 0.36 -8.39
C ASP A 50 -6.42 0.24 -9.06
N LEU A 51 -5.63 -0.74 -8.61
CA LEU A 51 -4.29 -0.99 -9.12
C LEU A 51 -4.30 -1.29 -10.62
N LEU A 52 -5.33 -1.94 -11.15
CA LEU A 52 -5.40 -2.28 -12.58
C LEU A 52 -5.71 -1.08 -13.47
N ALA A 53 -6.12 0.05 -12.88
CA ALA A 53 -6.42 1.29 -13.59
C ALA A 53 -5.24 2.28 -13.63
N VAL A 54 -4.15 2.02 -12.88
CA VAL A 54 -2.96 2.87 -12.84
C VAL A 54 -1.78 2.23 -13.58
N LYS A 55 -0.79 3.05 -13.93
CA LYS A 55 0.41 2.58 -14.64
C LYS A 55 1.24 1.63 -13.79
N TYR A 56 2.09 0.87 -14.47
CA TYR A 56 3.01 -0.07 -13.86
C TYR A 56 3.79 0.56 -12.70
N GLU A 57 4.42 1.72 -12.93
CA GLU A 57 5.27 2.38 -11.93
C GLU A 57 4.47 2.77 -10.69
N THR A 58 3.22 3.18 -10.85
CA THR A 58 2.35 3.52 -9.72
C THR A 58 1.90 2.28 -8.95
N ARG A 59 1.67 1.16 -9.65
CA ARG A 59 1.36 -0.11 -8.98
C ARG A 59 2.52 -0.62 -8.15
N GLU A 60 3.72 -0.60 -8.73
CA GLU A 60 4.95 -1.04 -8.06
C GLU A 60 5.16 -0.28 -6.74
N GLU A 61 5.08 1.04 -6.78
CA GLU A 61 5.24 1.90 -5.58
C GLU A 61 4.17 1.62 -4.52
N ILE A 62 2.92 1.40 -4.93
CA ILE A 62 1.85 1.04 -3.98
C ILE A 62 2.11 -0.34 -3.37
N LEU A 63 2.46 -1.33 -4.17
CA LEU A 63 2.74 -2.69 -3.69
C LEU A 63 3.95 -2.72 -2.75
N HIS A 64 5.01 -1.98 -3.09
CA HIS A 64 6.19 -1.80 -2.24
C HIS A 64 5.81 -1.25 -0.86
N LEU A 65 5.05 -0.15 -0.83
CA LEU A 65 4.58 0.45 0.43
C LEU A 65 3.78 -0.54 1.28
N LEU A 66 2.91 -1.33 0.65
CA LEU A 66 2.11 -2.34 1.37
C LEU A 66 3.01 -3.43 1.98
N CYS A 67 4.08 -3.85 1.30
CA CYS A 67 5.06 -4.79 1.83
C CYS A 67 5.81 -4.20 3.03
N ASP A 68 6.23 -2.95 2.95
CA ASP A 68 6.91 -2.25 4.05
C ASP A 68 5.97 -2.06 5.25
N ALA A 69 4.69 -1.73 5.00
CA ALA A 69 3.70 -1.63 6.06
C ALA A 69 3.53 -2.95 6.82
N LEU A 70 3.51 -4.09 6.12
CA LEU A 70 3.47 -5.42 6.72
C LEU A 70 4.73 -5.73 7.52
N SER A 71 5.89 -5.48 6.90
CA SER A 71 7.21 -5.78 7.47
C SER A 71 7.50 -4.98 8.74
N TYR A 72 7.04 -3.73 8.83
CA TYR A 72 7.39 -2.83 9.92
C TYR A 72 6.31 -2.64 10.99
N HIS A 73 5.03 -2.91 10.71
CA HIS A 73 3.92 -2.52 11.61
C HIS A 73 3.00 -3.65 12.06
N ASP A 74 3.26 -4.92 11.70
CA ASP A 74 2.50 -6.09 12.16
C ASP A 74 0.98 -5.92 11.94
N ILE A 75 0.60 -5.61 10.70
CA ILE A 75 -0.78 -5.28 10.33
C ILE A 75 -1.48 -6.37 9.50
N SER A 76 -0.83 -7.51 9.25
CA SER A 76 -1.33 -8.59 8.39
C SER A 76 -2.76 -8.97 8.76
N ASN A 77 -3.00 -9.28 10.03
CA ASN A 77 -4.29 -9.70 10.56
C ASN A 77 -5.33 -8.58 10.75
N CYS A 78 -4.98 -7.32 10.45
CA CYS A 78 -5.82 -6.14 10.70
C CYS A 78 -6.38 -5.51 9.42
N VAL A 79 -5.94 -5.98 8.25
CA VAL A 79 -6.29 -5.44 6.94
C VAL A 79 -6.91 -6.58 6.11
N ASN A 80 -7.92 -6.26 5.31
CA ASN A 80 -8.48 -7.23 4.37
C ASN A 80 -7.71 -7.16 3.05
N TRP A 81 -6.80 -8.12 2.85
CA TRP A 81 -5.91 -8.19 1.68
C TRP A 81 -6.57 -8.80 0.44
N ALA A 82 -7.82 -9.28 0.52
CA ALA A 82 -8.50 -9.92 -0.61
C ALA A 82 -8.48 -9.06 -1.87
N ARG A 83 -8.59 -7.73 -1.75
CA ARG A 83 -8.53 -6.81 -2.90
C ARG A 83 -7.21 -6.85 -3.67
N ILE A 84 -6.12 -7.16 -2.99
CA ILE A 84 -4.79 -7.26 -3.59
C ILE A 84 -4.54 -8.69 -4.09
N VAL A 85 -4.92 -9.69 -3.28
CA VAL A 85 -4.79 -11.10 -3.64
C VAL A 85 -5.63 -11.46 -4.88
N ASP A 86 -6.86 -10.97 -4.98
CA ASP A 86 -7.80 -11.26 -6.08
C ASP A 86 -7.33 -10.73 -7.44
N ILE A 87 -6.39 -9.77 -7.46
CA ILE A 87 -5.84 -9.22 -8.70
C ILE A 87 -4.48 -9.81 -9.06
N LYS A 88 -3.89 -10.68 -8.23
CA LYS A 88 -2.55 -11.26 -8.43
C LYS A 88 -2.31 -11.76 -9.86
N ASP A 89 -3.22 -12.59 -10.37
CA ASP A 89 -3.07 -13.22 -11.69
C ASP A 89 -3.18 -12.22 -12.87
N LYS A 90 -3.59 -10.98 -12.59
CA LYS A 90 -3.73 -9.90 -13.57
C LYS A 90 -2.55 -8.93 -13.54
N LEU A 91 -1.66 -9.05 -12.55
CA LEU A 91 -0.44 -8.26 -12.47
C LEU A 91 0.65 -8.83 -13.38
N GLU A 92 1.66 -8.01 -13.67
CA GLU A 92 2.91 -8.41 -14.29
C GLU A 92 3.65 -9.43 -13.42
N ASP A 93 4.49 -10.26 -14.05
CA ASP A 93 5.11 -11.41 -13.37
C ASP A 93 6.02 -10.99 -12.21
N ASP A 94 6.71 -9.87 -12.33
CA ASP A 94 7.50 -9.25 -11.25
C ASP A 94 6.63 -8.71 -10.12
N LEU A 95 5.51 -8.04 -10.43
CA LEU A 95 4.60 -7.51 -9.41
C LEU A 95 3.85 -8.59 -8.62
N LYS A 96 3.77 -9.83 -9.15
CA LYS A 96 3.19 -10.97 -8.41
C LYS A 96 4.02 -11.34 -7.19
N GLU A 97 5.34 -11.11 -7.22
CA GLU A 97 6.24 -11.44 -6.10
C GLU A 97 5.83 -10.68 -4.83
N TYR A 98 5.48 -9.39 -4.95
CA TYR A 98 4.94 -8.60 -3.84
C TYR A 98 3.66 -9.20 -3.24
N VAL A 99 2.77 -9.71 -4.10
CA VAL A 99 1.52 -10.32 -3.62
C VAL A 99 1.75 -11.68 -2.98
N GLU A 100 2.76 -12.41 -3.42
CA GLU A 100 3.19 -13.65 -2.77
C GLU A 100 3.70 -13.39 -1.36
N GLU A 101 4.48 -12.32 -1.16
CA GLU A 101 4.91 -11.90 0.18
C GLU A 101 3.73 -11.60 1.10
N PHE A 102 2.65 -10.98 0.59
CA PHE A 102 1.43 -10.76 1.40
C PHE A 102 0.81 -12.07 1.87
N ILE A 103 0.70 -13.06 0.97
CA ILE A 103 0.11 -14.37 1.27
C ILE A 103 0.98 -15.13 2.27
N GLU A 104 2.31 -15.09 2.13
CA GLU A 104 3.22 -15.73 3.08
C GLU A 104 3.12 -15.10 4.49
N ASN A 105 2.92 -13.78 4.56
CA ASN A 105 2.75 -13.05 5.83
C ASN A 105 1.34 -13.17 6.44
N GLU A 106 0.30 -13.54 5.67
CA GLU A 106 -1.04 -13.89 6.22
C GLU A 106 -1.09 -15.29 6.86
N VAL A 107 -0.18 -16.19 6.48
CA VAL A 107 -0.18 -17.61 6.90
C VAL A 107 0.70 -17.86 8.14
N MET A 108 1.29 -16.83 8.75
CA MET A 108 2.01 -16.89 10.04
C MET A 108 1.17 -16.38 11.22
#